data_AF-A0A381Y3T0-F1
#
_entry.id   AF-A0A381Y3T0-F1
#
_cell.length_a   1.000
_cell.length_b   1.000
_cell.length_c   1.000
_cell.angle_alpha   90.00
_cell.angle_beta   90.00
_cell.angle_gamma   90.00
#
_symmetry.space_group_name_H-M   'P 1'
#
loop_
_entity.id
_entity.type
_entity.pdbx_description
1 polymer ?
#
loop_
_entity_poly.entity_id
_entity_poly.type
_entity_poly.pdbx_seq_one_letter_code
_entity_poly.pdbx_strand_id
1 'polypeptide(L)'
;VASKALFWIRIYCEFPEVRFINKLLAEFMVHHLIEDLILLLLVSLPINIVFHRIKLPSVMGYLIAGVLIGPHGLKLISDVSAVKELAEIGVVLLLFVIGLEFSLGRLLKNLTLVLGAGGLQLGMTALAAWFVFVEMNFQQNQSIALGLIIAL
;
A
#
# COMPACT_ATOMS: atom_id res chain seq x y z
N VAL A 1 -6.67 -6.17 -36.46
CA VAL A 1 -5.85 -6.93 -35.49
C VAL A 1 -6.66 -7.35 -34.25
N ALA A 2 -7.45 -6.47 -33.63
CA ALA A 2 -8.34 -6.80 -32.51
C ALA A 2 -9.40 -7.89 -32.82
N SER A 3 -9.93 -7.94 -34.05
CA SER A 3 -10.91 -8.97 -34.46
C SER A 3 -10.33 -10.40 -34.49
N LYS A 4 -9.02 -10.57 -34.73
CA LYS A 4 -8.36 -11.88 -34.67
C LYS A 4 -8.16 -12.35 -33.23
N ALA A 5 -7.84 -11.44 -32.28
CA ALA A 5 -7.68 -11.79 -30.87
C ALA A 5 -9.00 -12.25 -30.21
N LEU A 6 -10.11 -11.57 -30.52
CA LEU A 6 -11.45 -11.96 -30.07
C LEU A 6 -11.91 -13.31 -30.64
N PHE A 7 -11.51 -13.63 -31.87
CA PHE A 7 -11.78 -14.94 -32.50
C PHE A 7 -11.02 -16.07 -31.79
N TRP A 8 -9.76 -15.84 -31.41
CA TRP A 8 -8.97 -16.79 -30.63
C TRP A 8 -9.55 -17.01 -29.22
N ILE A 9 -10.05 -15.98 -28.55
CA ILE A 9 -10.73 -16.08 -27.24
C ILE A 9 -12.05 -16.88 -27.35
N ARG A 10 -12.80 -16.70 -28.45
CA ARG A 10 -14.04 -17.44 -28.70
C ARG A 10 -13.78 -18.93 -28.91
N ILE A 11 -12.75 -19.30 -29.68
CA ILE A 11 -12.37 -20.71 -29.92
C ILE A 11 -11.80 -21.37 -28.65
N TYR A 12 -11.03 -20.65 -27.82
CA TYR A 12 -10.50 -21.19 -26.57
C TYR A 12 -11.58 -21.55 -25.53
N CYS A 13 -12.73 -20.86 -25.56
CA CYS A 13 -13.79 -21.01 -24.56
C CYS A 13 -14.75 -22.20 -24.85
N GLU A 14 -14.67 -22.79 -26.04
CA GLU A 14 -15.53 -23.89 -26.52
C GLU A 14 -15.06 -25.29 -26.04
N PHE A 15 -13.84 -25.40 -25.51
CA PHE A 15 -13.28 -26.68 -25.05
C PHE A 15 -13.57 -26.94 -23.56
N PRO A 16 -14.30 -28.02 -23.19
CA PRO A 16 -14.68 -28.31 -21.81
C PRO A 16 -13.49 -28.63 -20.87
N GLU A 17 -12.38 -29.14 -21.41
CA GLU A 17 -11.15 -29.46 -20.64
C GLU A 17 -10.41 -28.20 -20.19
N VAL A 18 -10.36 -27.14 -21.00
CA VAL A 18 -9.70 -25.87 -20.66
C VAL A 18 -10.51 -25.11 -19.60
N ARG A 19 -11.85 -25.23 -19.63
CA ARG A 19 -12.73 -24.70 -18.59
C ARG A 19 -12.53 -25.41 -17.25
N PHE A 20 -12.28 -26.71 -17.26
CA PHE A 20 -11.99 -27.48 -16.05
C PHE A 20 -10.61 -27.16 -15.49
N ILE A 21 -9.57 -27.07 -16.34
CA ILE A 21 -8.22 -26.67 -15.93
C ILE A 21 -8.21 -25.24 -15.40
N ASN A 22 -8.88 -24.28 -16.04
CA ASN A 22 -9.02 -22.91 -15.53
C ASN A 22 -9.82 -22.86 -14.22
N LYS A 23 -10.83 -23.72 -14.06
CA LYS A 23 -11.60 -23.81 -12.81
C LYS A 23 -10.80 -24.46 -11.67
N LEU A 24 -9.99 -25.47 -11.98
CA LEU A 24 -9.08 -26.15 -11.06
C LEU A 24 -7.90 -25.25 -10.65
N LEU A 25 -7.33 -24.51 -11.60
CA LEU A 25 -6.32 -23.46 -11.36
C LEU A 25 -6.90 -22.32 -10.53
N ALA A 26 -8.14 -21.90 -10.80
CA ALA A 26 -8.81 -20.87 -10.00
C ALA A 26 -9.08 -21.34 -8.56
N GLU A 27 -9.56 -22.58 -8.36
CA GLU A 27 -9.73 -23.11 -6.99
C GLU A 27 -8.40 -23.23 -6.25
N PHE A 28 -7.33 -23.70 -6.91
CA PHE A 28 -6.01 -23.82 -6.29
C PHE A 28 -5.39 -22.46 -5.94
N MET A 29 -5.48 -21.48 -6.85
CA MET A 29 -4.98 -20.11 -6.65
C MET A 29 -5.73 -19.36 -5.54
N VAL A 30 -7.06 -19.48 -5.51
CA VAL A 30 -7.89 -18.87 -4.47
C VAL A 30 -7.61 -19.48 -3.10
N HIS A 31 -7.31 -20.78 -3.04
CA HIS A 31 -6.99 -21.44 -1.78
C HIS A 31 -5.73 -20.86 -1.11
N HIS A 32 -4.67 -20.62 -1.88
CA HIS A 32 -3.43 -20.05 -1.37
C HIS A 32 -3.58 -18.57 -0.98
N LEU A 33 -4.34 -17.78 -1.75
CA LEU A 33 -4.57 -16.37 -1.45
C LEU A 33 -5.36 -16.16 -0.15
N ILE A 34 -6.41 -16.96 0.07
CA ILE A 34 -7.22 -16.86 1.29
C ILE A 34 -6.40 -17.28 2.51
N GLU A 35 -5.56 -18.33 2.39
CA GLU A 35 -4.65 -18.76 3.44
C GLU A 35 -3.66 -17.65 3.81
N ASP A 36 -3.02 -17.03 2.82
CA ASP A 36 -2.09 -15.91 3.02
C ASP A 36 -2.77 -14.71 3.68
N LEU A 37 -4.01 -14.37 3.27
CA LEU A 37 -4.80 -13.29 3.89
C LEU A 37 -5.17 -13.60 5.34
N ILE A 38 -5.58 -14.83 5.64
CA ILE A 38 -5.90 -15.27 7.00
C ILE A 38 -4.66 -15.21 7.87
N LEU A 39 -3.51 -15.70 7.38
CA LEU A 39 -2.23 -15.63 8.09
C LEU A 39 -1.83 -14.19 8.38
N LEU A 40 -1.96 -13.29 7.39
CA LEU A 40 -1.67 -11.86 7.55
C LEU A 40 -2.56 -11.25 8.63
N LEU A 41 -3.86 -11.53 8.63
CA LEU A 41 -4.79 -11.05 9.64
C LEU A 41 -4.46 -11.61 11.03
N LEU A 42 -4.20 -12.91 11.12
CA LEU A 42 -3.99 -13.64 12.37
C LEU A 42 -2.72 -13.17 13.10
N VAL A 43 -1.65 -12.85 12.37
CA VAL A 43 -0.42 -12.30 12.94
C VAL A 43 -0.54 -10.80 13.22
N SER A 44 -1.25 -10.06 12.37
CA SER A 44 -1.41 -8.61 12.55
C SER A 44 -2.23 -8.25 13.79
N LEU A 45 -3.31 -8.96 14.08
CA LEU A 45 -4.19 -8.69 15.22
C LEU A 45 -3.46 -8.63 16.58
N PRO A 46 -2.67 -9.64 17.01
CA PRO A 46 -1.96 -9.57 18.29
C PRO A 46 -0.92 -8.45 18.32
N ILE A 47 -0.20 -8.21 17.21
CA ILE A 47 0.77 -7.10 17.10
C ILE A 47 0.05 -5.77 17.30
N ASN A 48 -1.10 -5.59 16.66
CA ASN A 48 -1.87 -4.36 16.73
C ASN A 48 -2.45 -4.13 18.14
N ILE A 49 -2.87 -5.18 18.85
CA ILE A 49 -3.30 -5.09 20.25
C ILE A 49 -2.14 -4.60 21.13
N VAL A 50 -0.93 -5.12 20.93
CA VAL A 50 0.27 -4.68 21.67
C VAL A 50 0.59 -3.22 21.35
N PHE A 51 0.55 -2.82 20.07
CA PHE A 51 0.84 -1.45 19.64
C PHE A 51 -0.20 -0.45 20.15
N HIS A 52 -1.47 -0.85 20.19
CA HIS A 52 -2.53 -0.05 20.77
C HIS A 52 -2.32 0.18 22.28
N ARG A 53 -1.81 -0.81 23.01
CA ARG A 53 -1.44 -0.65 24.45
C ARG A 53 -0.29 0.34 24.64
N ILE A 54 0.63 0.42 23.69
CA ILE A 54 1.78 1.35 23.71
C ILE A 54 1.38 2.74 23.17
N LYS A 55 0.10 2.96 22.80
CA LYS A 55 -0.41 4.21 22.19
C LYS A 55 0.29 4.57 20.87
N LEU A 56 0.78 3.57 20.14
CA LEU A 56 1.36 3.77 18.81
C LEU A 56 0.26 3.71 17.73
N PRO A 57 0.44 4.38 16.58
CA PRO A 57 -0.48 4.28 15.46
C PRO A 57 -0.62 2.83 14.98
N SER A 58 -1.86 2.35 14.83
CA SER A 58 -2.15 0.98 14.39
C SER A 58 -1.53 0.62 13.04
N VAL A 59 -1.34 1.63 12.16
CA VAL A 59 -0.67 1.48 10.85
C VAL A 59 0.73 0.88 11.00
N MET A 60 1.48 1.26 12.04
CA MET A 60 2.80 0.69 12.30
C MET A 60 2.74 -0.80 12.65
N GLY A 61 1.71 -1.23 13.37
CA GLY A 61 1.48 -2.64 13.68
C GLY A 61 1.25 -3.48 12.41
N TYR A 62 0.42 -2.97 11.48
CA TYR A 62 0.20 -3.61 10.18
C TYR A 62 1.47 -3.71 9.34
N LEU A 63 2.29 -2.66 9.31
CA LEU A 63 3.56 -2.66 8.56
C LEU A 63 4.55 -3.68 9.13
N ILE A 64 4.71 -3.73 10.46
CA ILE A 64 5.62 -4.67 11.11
C ILE A 64 5.14 -6.11 10.89
N ALA A 65 3.84 -6.37 11.02
CA ALA A 65 3.27 -7.68 10.70
C ALA A 65 3.59 -8.09 9.25
N GLY A 66 3.41 -7.18 8.29
CA GLY A 66 3.74 -7.43 6.88
C GLY A 66 5.21 -7.73 6.65
N VAL A 67 6.13 -6.99 7.29
CA VAL A 67 7.58 -7.24 7.18
C VAL A 67 7.96 -8.59 7.79
N LEU A 68 7.35 -8.96 8.92
CA LEU A 68 7.61 -10.23 9.61
C LEU A 68 7.12 -11.44 8.81
N ILE A 69 5.94 -11.38 8.20
CA ILE A 69 5.35 -12.52 7.47
C ILE A 69 5.83 -12.58 6.02
N GLY A 70 6.20 -11.42 5.47
CA GLY A 70 6.64 -11.26 4.09
C GLY A 70 7.90 -12.06 3.73
N PRO A 71 8.29 -12.04 2.45
CA PRO A 71 9.39 -12.86 1.93
C PRO A 71 10.76 -12.57 2.57
N HIS A 72 10.94 -11.36 3.11
CA HIS A 72 12.17 -10.96 3.81
C HIS A 72 12.15 -11.32 5.31
N GLY A 73 11.00 -11.70 5.86
CA GLY A 73 10.85 -12.13 7.24
C GLY A 73 10.82 -13.66 7.34
N LEU A 74 9.67 -14.20 7.72
CA LEU A 74 9.45 -15.62 7.92
C LEU A 74 9.10 -16.38 6.63
N LYS A 75 8.85 -15.67 5.52
CA LYS A 75 8.54 -16.24 4.19
C LYS A 75 7.33 -17.20 4.24
N LEU A 76 6.29 -16.80 4.97
CA LEU A 76 5.05 -17.58 5.09
C LEU A 76 4.08 -17.38 3.92
N ILE A 77 4.22 -16.27 3.18
CA ILE A 77 3.33 -15.90 2.07
C ILE A 77 3.78 -16.64 0.81
N SER A 78 2.86 -17.41 0.23
CA SER A 78 3.12 -18.21 -0.98
C SER A 78 2.86 -17.41 -2.25
N ASP A 79 1.82 -16.57 -2.28
CA ASP A 79 1.43 -15.76 -3.44
C ASP A 79 1.55 -14.25 -3.17
N VAL A 80 2.79 -13.77 -3.12
CA VAL A 80 3.10 -12.35 -2.90
C VAL A 80 2.51 -11.46 -4.01
N SER A 81 2.42 -11.98 -5.24
CA SER A 81 1.90 -11.24 -6.40
C SER A 81 0.40 -10.98 -6.25
N ALA A 82 -0.39 -12.01 -5.96
CA ALA A 82 -1.83 -11.86 -5.77
C ALA A 82 -2.17 -10.96 -4.56
N VAL A 83 -1.42 -11.09 -3.45
CA VAL A 83 -1.59 -10.20 -2.29
C VAL A 83 -1.26 -8.75 -2.63
N LYS A 84 -0.24 -8.49 -3.46
CA LYS A 84 0.13 -7.15 -3.91
C LYS A 84 -0.96 -6.51 -4.78
N GLU A 85 -1.53 -7.25 -5.72
CA GLU A 85 -2.63 -6.75 -6.56
C GLU A 85 -3.87 -6.39 -5.71
N LEU A 86 -4.22 -7.22 -4.72
CA LEU A 86 -5.28 -6.90 -3.77
C LEU A 86 -4.96 -5.66 -2.93
N ALA A 87 -3.72 -5.52 -2.47
CA ALA A 87 -3.29 -4.36 -1.67
C ALA A 87 -3.36 -3.06 -2.46
N GLU A 88 -3.01 -3.07 -3.76
CA GLU A 88 -3.13 -1.90 -4.63
C GLU A 88 -4.60 -1.46 -4.75
N ILE A 89 -5.54 -2.40 -4.96
CA ILE A 89 -6.98 -2.10 -4.99
C ILE A 89 -7.43 -1.57 -3.61
N GLY A 90 -6.98 -2.18 -2.52
CA GLY A 90 -7.29 -1.74 -1.16
C GLY A 90 -6.84 -0.32 -0.86
N VAL A 91 -5.64 0.08 -1.27
CA VAL A 91 -5.13 1.45 -1.11
C VAL A 91 -5.94 2.44 -1.95
N VAL A 92 -6.29 2.09 -3.19
CA VAL A 92 -7.16 2.93 -4.02
C VAL A 92 -8.53 3.15 -3.38
N LEU A 93 -9.13 2.08 -2.84
CA LEU A 93 -10.41 2.18 -2.11
C LEU A 93 -10.27 3.03 -0.83
N LEU A 94 -9.18 2.88 -0.07
CA LEU A 94 -8.93 3.68 1.13
C LEU A 94 -8.80 5.17 0.78
N LEU A 95 -8.01 5.52 -0.23
CA LEU A 95 -7.86 6.89 -0.69
C LEU A 95 -9.18 7.47 -1.22
N PHE A 96 -10.01 6.64 -1.85
CA PHE A 96 -11.34 7.04 -2.26
C PHE A 96 -12.26 7.35 -1.07
N VAL A 97 -12.28 6.48 -0.06
CA VAL A 97 -13.07 6.71 1.18
C VAL A 97 -12.60 7.97 1.90
N ILE A 98 -11.28 8.17 2.04
CA ILE A 98 -10.71 9.40 2.60
C ILE A 98 -11.19 10.61 1.79
N GLY A 99 -11.23 10.51 0.47
CA GLY A 99 -11.75 11.55 -0.42
C GLY A 99 -13.25 11.85 -0.21
N LEU A 100 -14.08 10.82 0.03
CA LEU A 100 -15.51 10.99 0.31
C LEU A 100 -15.78 11.59 1.70
N GLU A 101 -14.96 11.24 2.69
CA GLU A 101 -15.07 11.78 4.04
C GLU A 101 -14.60 13.25 4.12
N PHE A 102 -13.73 13.65 3.20
CA PHE A 102 -13.20 15.00 3.13
C PHE A 102 -14.18 16.00 2.50
N SER A 103 -14.71 16.92 3.31
CA SER A 103 -15.60 17.97 2.82
C SER A 103 -14.81 19.08 2.10
N LEU A 104 -14.98 19.19 0.78
CA LEU A 104 -14.41 20.27 -0.04
C LEU A 104 -14.78 21.67 0.49
N GLY A 105 -15.99 21.85 1.00
CA GLY A 105 -16.44 23.12 1.58
C GLY A 105 -15.66 23.51 2.85
N ARG A 106 -15.32 22.53 3.69
CA ARG A 106 -14.48 22.76 4.88
C ARG A 106 -13.03 23.03 4.50
N LEU A 107 -12.52 22.36 3.45
CA LEU A 107 -11.19 22.61 2.92
C LEU A 107 -11.06 24.04 2.44
N LEU A 108 -11.97 24.52 1.58
CA LEU A 108 -11.89 25.86 1.01
C LEU A 108 -11.93 26.95 2.10
N LYS A 109 -12.74 26.76 3.14
CA LYS A 109 -12.79 27.66 4.30
C LYS A 109 -11.48 27.68 5.09
N ASN A 110 -10.81 26.52 5.19
CA ASN A 110 -9.56 26.37 5.91
C ASN A 110 -8.32 26.46 5.00
N LEU A 111 -8.48 26.78 3.71
CA LEU A 111 -7.41 26.68 2.72
C LEU A 111 -6.23 27.58 3.08
N THR A 112 -6.50 28.80 3.54
CA THR A 112 -5.46 29.74 3.98
C THR A 112 -4.69 29.20 5.19
N LEU A 113 -5.35 28.50 6.11
CA LEU A 113 -4.71 27.90 7.27
C LEU A 113 -3.92 26.65 6.87
N VAL A 114 -4.47 25.81 5.99
CA VAL A 114 -3.79 24.60 5.49
C VAL A 114 -2.58 24.96 4.64
N LEU A 115 -2.70 25.93 3.71
CA LEU A 115 -1.58 26.39 2.90
C LEU A 115 -0.57 27.22 3.72
N GLY A 116 -1.05 28.05 4.64
CA GLY A 116 -0.20 28.84 5.52
C GLY A 116 0.55 27.97 6.52
N ALA A 117 -0.15 27.33 7.45
CA ALA A 117 0.46 26.52 8.50
C ALA A 117 1.12 25.25 7.93
N GLY A 118 0.48 24.56 6.98
CA GLY A 118 1.05 23.39 6.33
C GLY A 118 2.26 23.74 5.46
N GLY A 119 2.18 24.80 4.65
CA GLY A 119 3.31 25.25 3.85
C GLY A 119 4.49 25.71 4.72
N LEU A 120 4.22 26.42 5.82
CA LEU A 120 5.23 26.84 6.77
C LEU A 120 5.86 25.64 7.50
N GLN A 121 5.06 24.64 7.89
CA GLN A 121 5.56 23.38 8.46
C GLN A 121 6.48 22.65 7.47
N LEU A 122 6.01 22.44 6.23
CA LEU A 122 6.78 21.75 5.19
C LEU A 122 8.10 22.48 4.91
N GLY A 123 8.07 23.81 4.77
CA GLY A 123 9.27 24.61 4.54
C GLY A 123 10.26 24.53 5.71
N MET A 124 9.79 24.69 6.95
CA MET A 124 10.66 24.63 8.12
C MET A 124 11.28 23.25 8.34
N THR A 125 10.48 22.19 8.21
CA THR A 125 10.96 20.81 8.38
C THR A 125 11.92 20.41 7.26
N ALA A 126 11.64 20.80 6.01
CA ALA A 126 12.54 20.55 4.89
C ALA A 126 13.88 21.28 5.05
N LEU A 127 13.88 22.55 5.47
CA LEU A 127 15.11 23.31 5.73
C LEU A 127 15.91 22.73 6.89
N ALA A 128 15.25 22.37 7.98
CA ALA A 128 15.89 21.75 9.14
C ALA A 128 16.54 20.41 8.76
N ALA A 129 15.80 19.54 8.06
CA ALA A 129 16.31 18.26 7.59
C ALA A 129 17.46 18.44 6.60
N TRP A 130 17.33 19.35 5.63
CA TRP A 130 18.40 19.67 4.69
C TRP A 130 19.69 20.11 5.40
N PHE A 131 19.57 20.99 6.40
CA PHE A 131 20.72 21.44 7.20
C PHE A 131 21.42 20.28 7.90
N VAL A 132 20.67 19.37 8.52
CA VAL A 132 21.21 18.16 9.17
C VAL A 132 21.95 17.27 8.16
N PHE A 133 21.39 17.05 6.97
CA PHE A 133 22.04 16.19 5.96
C PHE A 133 23.30 16.80 5.34
N VAL A 134 23.38 18.13 5.25
CA VAL A 134 24.60 18.82 4.81
C VAL A 134 25.74 18.62 5.82
N GLU A 135 25.45 18.72 7.13
CA GLU A 135 26.44 18.44 8.19
C GLU A 135 26.93 16.98 8.14
N MET A 136 26.07 16.05 7.72
CA MET A 136 26.41 14.64 7.52
C MET A 136 27.20 14.36 6.21
N ASN A 137 27.69 15.39 5.51
CA ASN A 137 28.47 15.30 4.26
C ASN A 137 27.75 14.62 3.08
N PHE A 138 26.40 14.63 3.05
CA PHE A 138 25.65 14.16 1.89
C PHE A 138 25.71 15.17 0.73
N GLN A 139 25.64 14.65 -0.50
CA GLN A 139 25.64 15.47 -1.72
C GLN A 139 24.40 16.39 -1.75
N GLN A 140 24.56 17.66 -2.14
CA GLN A 140 23.51 18.69 -2.08
C GLN A 140 22.16 18.22 -2.66
N ASN A 141 22.19 17.51 -3.79
CA ASN A 141 20.97 16.99 -4.44
C ASN A 141 20.27 15.91 -3.60
N GLN A 142 21.02 15.06 -2.89
CA GLN A 142 20.47 14.01 -2.03
C GLN A 142 19.89 14.61 -0.75
N SER A 143 20.57 15.60 -0.17
CA SER A 143 20.11 16.28 1.05
C SER A 143 18.79 17.01 0.85
N ILE A 144 18.60 17.68 -0.29
CA ILE A 144 17.33 18.36 -0.60
C ILE A 144 16.21 17.34 -0.81
N ALA A 145 16.48 16.25 -1.54
CA ALA A 145 15.49 15.21 -1.79
C ALA A 145 15.04 14.53 -0.49
N LEU A 146 15.97 14.14 0.37
CA LEU A 146 15.67 13.54 1.68
C LEU A 146 14.98 14.53 2.62
N GLY A 147 15.40 15.79 2.60
CA GLY A 147 14.76 16.83 3.40
C GLY A 147 13.28 17.02 3.05
N LEU A 148 12.93 16.98 1.77
CA LEU A 148 11.53 17.04 1.31
C LEU A 148 10.73 15.79 1.68
N ILE A 149 11.33 14.60 1.61
CA ILE A 149 10.65 13.34 1.98
C ILE A 149 10.29 13.32 3.46
N ILE A 150 11.18 13.82 4.34
CA ILE A 150 10.95 13.88 5.78
C ILE A 150 9.93 14.97 6.15
N ALA A 151 9.86 16.04 5.36
CA ALA A 151 8.92 17.13 5.61
C ALA A 151 7.46 16.73 5.35
N LEU A 152 7.22 15.83 4.39
CA LEU A 152 5.91 15.35 3.95
C LEU A 152 5.25 14.41 4.98
#